data_AF-A0A0B7MQB5-F1
#
_entry.id   AF-A0A0B7MQB5-F1
#
_cell.length_a   1.000
_cell.length_b   1.000
_cell.length_c   1.000
_cell.angle_alpha   90.00
_cell.angle_beta   90.00
_cell.angle_gamma   90.00
#
_symmetry.space_group_name_H-M   'P 1'
#
loop_
_entity.id
_entity.type
_entity.pdbx_description
1 polymer ?
#
loop_
_entity_poly.entity_id
_entity_poly.type
_entity_poly.pdbx_seq_one_letter_code
_entity_poly.pdbx_strand_id
1 'polypeptide(L)' 'MLLFKIIISILAFIGFFNPELAWRMGEGWKYKNVEPSESYLKASRIGAIAVLIIVWLFFPNG' A
#
# COMPACT_ATOMS: atom_id res chain seq x y z
N MET A 1 -15.93 3.41 11.43
CA MET A 1 -14.53 3.05 11.11
C MET A 1 -14.41 1.99 10.01
N LEU A 2 -15.43 1.18 9.74
CA LEU A 2 -15.41 0.17 8.67
C LEU A 2 -15.06 0.72 7.27
N LEU A 3 -15.65 1.86 6.86
CA LEU A 3 -15.35 2.49 5.57
C LEU A 3 -13.86 2.80 5.41
N PHE A 4 -13.22 3.28 6.48
CA PHE A 4 -11.78 3.56 6.50
C PHE A 4 -10.95 2.27 6.34
N LYS A 5 -11.34 1.18 7.01
CA LYS A 5 -10.70 -0.14 6.85
C LYS A 5 -10.79 -0.64 5.40
N ILE A 6 -11.95 -0.45 4.77
CA ILE A 6 -12.16 -0.83 3.36
C ILE A 6 -11.27 0.00 2.44
N ILE A 7 -11.24 1.32 2.61
CA ILE A 7 -10.40 2.22 1.79
C ILE A 7 -8.92 1.83 1.91
N ILE A 8 -8.40 1.64 3.13
CA ILE A 8 -7.01 1.22 3.31
C ILE A 8 -6.76 -0.15 2.70
N SER A 9 -7.70 -1.08 2.84
CA SER A 9 -7.56 -2.42 2.26
C SER A 9 -7.45 -2.35 0.74
N ILE A 10 -8.26 -1.52 0.07
CA ILE A 10 -8.16 -1.30 -1.38
C ILE A 10 -6.78 -0.77 -1.76
N LEU A 11 -6.27 0.23 -1.05
CA LEU A 11 -4.93 0.78 -1.30
C LEU A 11 -3.83 -0.26 -1.07
N ALA A 12 -3.94 -1.08 -0.02
CA ALA A 12 -3.01 -2.17 0.25
C ALA A 12 -3.06 -3.24 -0.85
N PHE A 13 -4.25 -3.61 -1.33
CA PHE A 13 -4.38 -4.53 -2.46
C PHE A 13 -3.73 -3.97 -3.74
N ILE A 14 -3.90 -2.68 -4.02
CA ILE A 14 -3.20 -2.01 -5.13
C ILE A 14 -1.68 -2.14 -4.94
N GLY A 15 -1.16 -1.85 -3.75
CA GLY A 15 0.27 -2.00 -3.43
C GLY A 15 0.80 -3.43 -3.50
N PHE A 16 -0.06 -4.42 -3.27
CA PHE A 16 0.30 -5.83 -3.38
C PHE A 16 0.37 -6.30 -4.85
N PHE A 17 -0.70 -6.07 -5.63
CA PHE A 17 -0.79 -6.53 -7.01
C PHE A 17 0.02 -5.66 -7.98
N ASN A 18 0.02 -4.34 -7.77
CA ASN A 18 0.73 -3.38 -8.61
C ASN A 18 1.52 -2.38 -7.73
N PRO A 19 2.64 -2.82 -7.13
CA PRO A 19 3.47 -1.97 -6.27
C PRO A 19 4.04 -0.75 -7.00
N GLU A 20 4.23 -0.83 -8.32
CA GLU A 20 4.71 0.30 -9.12
C GLU A 20 3.63 1.39 -9.24
N LEU A 21 2.37 1.00 -9.48
CA LEU A 21 1.26 1.94 -9.48
C LEU A 21 1.06 2.55 -8.09
N ALA A 22 1.15 1.75 -7.03
CA ALA A 22 1.09 2.28 -5.66
C ALA A 22 2.22 3.28 -5.36
N TRP A 23 3.44 2.99 -5.83
CA TRP A 23 4.54 3.93 -5.74
C TRP A 23 4.26 5.21 -6.53
N ARG A 24 3.78 5.12 -7.78
CA ARG A 24 3.43 6.27 -8.61
C ARG A 24 2.38 7.18 -7.95
N MET A 25 1.38 6.58 -7.29
CA MET A 25 0.35 7.33 -6.55
C MET A 25 0.91 8.02 -5.29
N GLY A 26 1.85 7.40 -4.58
CA GLY A 26 2.34 7.89 -3.28
C GLY A 26 3.61 8.72 -3.32
N GLU A 27 4.61 8.27 -4.09
CA GLU A 27 5.97 8.81 -4.13
C GLU A 27 6.38 9.28 -5.52
N GLY A 28 5.83 8.69 -6.59
CA GLY A 28 6.28 8.95 -7.96
C GLY A 28 6.05 10.38 -8.44
N TRP A 29 5.17 11.15 -7.80
CA TRP A 29 5.02 12.59 -8.07
C TRP A 29 6.21 13.43 -7.56
N LYS A 30 7.00 12.92 -6.61
CA LYS A 30 8.16 13.61 -6.02
C LYS A 30 9.42 13.52 -6.88
N TYR A 31 9.49 12.52 -7.75
CA TYR A 31 10.68 12.21 -8.54
C TYR A 31 10.40 12.39 -10.03
N LYS A 32 11.30 13.05 -10.77
CA LYS A 32 11.19 13.18 -12.22
C LYS A 32 11.93 12.03 -12.90
N ASN A 33 11.23 11.21 -13.68
CA ASN A 33 11.80 10.11 -14.49
C ASN A 33 12.63 9.11 -13.68
N VAL A 34 12.20 8.76 -12.47
CA VAL A 34 12.82 7.72 -11.65
C VAL A 34 11.84 6.56 -11.51
N GLU A 35 12.35 5.35 -11.69
CA GLU A 35 11.61 4.12 -11.45
C GLU A 35 11.92 3.58 -10.04
N PRO A 36 10.94 2.99 -9.34
CA PRO A 36 11.18 2.38 -8.04
C PRO A 36 12.12 1.19 -8.17
N SER A 37 13.02 1.01 -7.20
CA SER A 37 13.93 -0.14 -7.20
C SER A 37 13.17 -1.46 -6.97
N GLU A 38 13.73 -2.56 -7.47
CA GLU A 38 13.23 -3.91 -7.21
C GLU A 38 13.08 -4.24 -5.72
N SER A 39 14.02 -3.76 -4.89
CA SER A 39 13.96 -3.90 -3.43
C SER A 39 12.77 -3.16 -2.84
N TYR A 40 12.48 -1.95 -3.34
CA TYR A 40 11.33 -1.16 -2.92
C TYR A 40 10.03 -1.86 -3.30
N LEU A 41 9.89 -2.34 -4.54
CA LEU A 41 8.68 -3.05 -4.99
C LEU A 41 8.38 -4.30 -4.15
N LYS A 42 9.42 -5.07 -3.79
CA LYS A 42 9.28 -6.23 -2.88
C LYS A 42 8.87 -5.79 -1.47
N ALA A 43 9.50 -4.75 -0.93
CA ALA A 43 9.15 -4.22 0.38
C ALA A 43 7.71 -3.68 0.41
N SER A 44 7.24 -3.01 -0.64
CA SER A 44 5.86 -2.54 -0.76
C SER A 44 4.84 -3.67 -0.69
N ARG A 45 5.12 -4.81 -1.33
CA ARG A 45 4.23 -6.00 -1.25
C ARG A 45 4.16 -6.57 0.17
N ILE A 46 5.30 -6.70 0.84
CA ILE A 46 5.36 -7.17 2.23
C ILE A 46 4.64 -6.18 3.16
N GLY A 47 4.89 -4.88 2.97
CA GLY A 47 4.24 -3.79 3.69
C GLY A 47 2.73 -3.80 3.52
N ALA A 48 2.22 -4.05 2.30
CA ALA A 48 0.80 -4.17 2.03
C ALA A 48 0.14 -5.31 2.84
N ILE A 49 0.79 -6.47 2.93
CA ILE A 49 0.31 -7.58 3.76
C ILE A 49 0.31 -7.18 5.25
N ALA A 50 1.38 -6.55 5.72
CA ALA A 50 1.47 -6.08 7.10
C ALA A 50 0.38 -5.06 7.45
N VAL A 51 0.11 -4.11 6.54
CA VAL A 51 -0.97 -3.12 6.68
C VAL A 51 -2.34 -3.81 6.76
N LEU A 52 -2.61 -4.81 5.90
CA LEU A 52 -3.86 -5.57 5.96
C LEU A 52 -4.02 -6.27 7.32
N ILE A 53 -2.97 -6.94 7.81
CA ILE A 53 -2.99 -7.59 9.13
C ILE A 53 -3.28 -6.56 10.23
N ILE A 54 -2.57 -5.43 10.23
CA ILE A 54 -2.72 -4.40 11.26
C ILE A 54 -4.14 -3.83 11.27
N VAL A 55 -4.65 -3.46 10.09
CA VAL A 55 -5.99 -2.86 9.95
C VAL A 55 -7.08 -3.82 10.39
N TRP A 56 -7.01 -5.09 10.01
CA TRP A 56 -8.08 -6.04 10.30
C TRP A 56 -8.05 -6.58 11.73
N LEU A 57 -6.87 -6.75 12.34
CA LEU A 57 -6.73 -7.28 13.70
C LEU A 57 -6.80 -6.21 14.79
N PHE A 58 -6.24 -5.01 14.56
CA PHE A 58 -6.04 -4.03 15.62
C PHE A 58 -6.93 -2.79 15.50
N PHE A 59 -7.50 -2.51 14.32
CA PHE A 59 -8.36 -1.35 14.13
C PHE A 59 -9.83 -1.72 14.42
N PRO A 60 -10.50 -1.05 15.40
CA PRO A 60 -11.87 -1.40 15.77
C PRO A 60 -12.87 -1.03 14.67
N ASN A 61 -14.03 -1.70 14.69
CA ASN A 61 -15.06 -1.58 13.65
C ASN A 61 -16.05 -0.43 13.90
N GLY A 62 -16.01 0.18 15.09
CA GLY A 62 -16.97 1.15 15.61
C GLY A 62 -17.13 2.43 14.81
#